data_AF-A0A958IT18-F1
#
_entry.id   AF-A0A958IT18-F1
#
_cell.length_a   1.000
_cell.length_b   1.000
_cell.length_c   1.000
_cell.angle_alpha   90.00
_cell.angle_beta   90.00
_cell.angle_gamma   90.00
#
_symmetry.space_group_name_H-M   'P 1'
#
loop_
_entity.id
_entity.type
_entity.pdbx_description
1 polymer ?
#
loop_
_entity_poly.entity_id
_entity_poly.type
_entity_poly.pdbx_seq_one_letter_code
_entity_poly.pdbx_strand_id
1 'polypeptide(L)'
;TLTSLAGCTALDVISILRKMRLEPESFSVEAESEVTDSHPRVFTKIFLTYRLKGANLTYEKVEKAVKLSQETYCGVTAMLQKAVPIEYEIIIEK
;
A
#
# COMPACT_ATOMS: atom_id res chain seq x y z
N THR A 1 1.69 -11.30 -8.61
CA THR A 1 2.21 -11.03 -7.24
C THR A 1 2.03 -9.58 -6.84
N LEU A 2 2.59 -8.61 -7.58
CA LEU A 2 2.41 -7.17 -7.26
C LEU A 2 0.94 -6.75 -7.18
N THR A 3 0.11 -7.19 -8.13
CA THR A 3 -1.34 -6.94 -8.10
C THR A 3 -2.01 -7.51 -6.84
N SER A 4 -1.57 -8.67 -6.36
CA SER A 4 -2.08 -9.29 -5.15
C SER A 4 -1.67 -8.51 -3.90
N LEU A 5 -0.45 -7.99 -3.87
CA LEU A 5 0.04 -7.11 -2.81
C LEU A 5 -0.76 -5.79 -2.79
N ALA A 6 -0.87 -5.12 -3.93
CA ALA A 6 -1.64 -3.88 -4.09
C ALA A 6 -3.11 -4.08 -3.68
N GLY A 7 -3.73 -5.17 -4.13
CA GLY A 7 -5.12 -5.51 -3.77
C GLY A 7 -5.30 -5.82 -2.28
N CYS A 8 -4.40 -6.60 -1.68
CA CYS A 8 -4.42 -6.92 -0.25
C CYS A 8 -4.39 -5.64 0.60
N THR A 9 -3.39 -4.80 0.36
CA THR A 9 -3.25 -3.57 1.15
C THR A 9 -4.33 -2.54 0.84
N ALA A 10 -4.81 -2.44 -0.40
CA ALA A 10 -5.91 -1.56 -0.75
C ALA A 10 -7.19 -1.91 0.04
N LEU A 11 -7.53 -3.19 0.12
CA LEU A 11 -8.71 -3.65 0.87
C LEU A 11 -8.62 -3.32 2.37
N ASP A 12 -7.45 -3.49 2.97
CA ASP A 12 -7.24 -3.14 4.37
C ASP A 12 -7.37 -1.64 4.60
N VAL A 13 -6.68 -0.83 3.79
CA VAL A 13 -6.65 0.63 3.93
C VAL A 13 -8.05 1.21 3.77
N ILE A 14 -8.81 0.83 2.73
CA ILE A 14 -10.17 1.33 2.55
C ILE A 14 -11.10 0.88 3.67
N SER A 15 -10.93 -0.34 4.18
CA SER A 15 -11.71 -0.87 5.30
C SER A 15 -11.44 -0.09 6.59
N ILE A 16 -10.17 0.23 6.88
CA ILE A 16 -9.77 1.01 8.06
C ILE A 16 -10.26 2.45 7.95
N LEU A 17 -10.09 3.11 6.80
CA LEU A 17 -10.57 4.47 6.57
C LEU A 17 -12.09 4.57 6.77
N ARG A 18 -12.86 3.61 6.22
CA ARG A 18 -14.31 3.53 6.43
C ARG A 18 -14.68 3.37 7.90
N LYS A 19 -13.96 2.54 8.67
CA LYS A 19 -14.16 2.43 10.14
C LYS A 19 -13.87 3.74 10.88
N MET A 20 -12.94 4.55 10.36
CA MET A 20 -12.64 5.89 10.86
C MET A 20 -13.64 6.97 10.37
N ARG A 21 -14.69 6.56 9.64
CA ARG A 21 -15.69 7.46 9.01
C ARG A 21 -15.08 8.43 8.00
N LEU A 22 -14.03 7.98 7.31
CA LEU A 22 -13.40 8.70 6.21
C LEU A 22 -13.73 7.96 4.92
N GLU A 23 -14.29 8.68 3.96
CA GLU A 23 -14.63 8.13 2.66
C GLU A 23 -13.91 8.96 1.58
N PRO A 24 -12.83 8.41 0.99
CA PRO A 24 -12.14 9.08 -0.11
C PRO A 24 -13.03 9.09 -1.37
N GLU A 25 -12.97 10.17 -2.13
CA GLU A 25 -13.63 10.30 -3.44
C GLU A 25 -12.98 9.39 -4.49
N SER A 26 -11.66 9.24 -4.41
CA SER A 26 -10.91 8.27 -5.19
C SER A 26 -9.79 7.65 -4.34
N PHE A 27 -9.50 6.39 -4.63
CA PHE A 27 -8.42 5.66 -4.00
C PHE A 27 -7.80 4.68 -5.00
N SER A 28 -6.49 4.75 -5.16
CA SER A 28 -5.70 3.78 -5.90
C SER A 28 -4.43 3.40 -5.13
N VAL A 29 -3.96 2.18 -5.40
CA VAL A 29 -2.66 1.70 -4.94
C VAL A 29 -1.90 1.21 -6.16
N GLU A 30 -0.76 1.84 -6.42
CA GLU A 30 0.17 1.44 -7.47
C GLU A 30 1.31 0.65 -6.83
N ALA A 31 1.77 -0.40 -7.51
CA ALA A 31 2.81 -1.28 -7.02
C ALA A 31 3.85 -1.51 -8.12
N GLU A 32 5.07 -1.09 -7.87
CA GLU A 32 6.20 -1.20 -8.76
C GLU A 32 7.31 -2.03 -8.10
N SER A 33 8.19 -2.63 -8.90
CA SER A 33 9.32 -3.37 -8.36
C SER A 33 10.54 -3.32 -9.25
N GLU A 34 11.71 -3.29 -8.63
CA GLU A 34 12.97 -3.58 -9.29
C GLU A 34 13.19 -5.09 -9.34
N VAL A 35 13.82 -5.57 -10.43
CA VAL A 35 14.14 -6.98 -10.64
C VAL A 35 15.60 -7.16 -11.04
N THR A 36 16.15 -8.33 -10.75
CA THR A 36 17.50 -8.70 -11.21
C THR A 36 17.56 -8.84 -12.74
N ASP A 37 18.73 -8.55 -13.32
CA ASP A 37 18.94 -8.60 -14.77
C ASP A 37 18.96 -10.04 -15.32
N SER A 38 19.56 -10.96 -14.57
CA SER A 38 19.78 -12.36 -14.96
C SER A 38 18.71 -13.31 -14.42
N HIS A 39 18.51 -14.42 -15.14
CA HIS A 39 17.61 -15.47 -14.70
C HIS A 39 18.17 -16.29 -13.52
N PRO A 40 17.31 -16.74 -12.58
CA PRO A 40 15.90 -16.37 -12.45
C PRO A 40 15.73 -14.92 -11.96
N ARG A 41 14.82 -14.17 -12.60
CA ARG A 41 14.54 -12.78 -12.24
C ARG A 41 13.73 -12.73 -10.95
N VAL A 42 14.27 -12.08 -9.93
CA VAL A 42 13.63 -11.93 -8.61
C VAL A 42 13.49 -10.46 -8.26
N PHE A 43 12.51 -10.14 -7.39
CA PHE A 43 12.32 -8.77 -6.90
C PHE A 43 13.47 -8.38 -5.97
N THR A 44 14.07 -7.22 -6.22
CA THR A 44 15.10 -6.63 -5.37
C THR A 44 14.55 -5.53 -4.46
N LYS A 45 13.48 -4.87 -4.91
CA LYS A 45 12.78 -3.83 -4.16
C LYS A 45 11.35 -3.70 -4.66
N ILE A 46 10.42 -3.39 -3.76
CA ILE A 46 9.03 -3.08 -4.11
C ILE A 46 8.69 -1.68 -3.61
N PHE A 47 7.99 -0.90 -4.43
CA PHE A 47 7.48 0.43 -4.11
C PHE A 47 5.97 0.43 -4.21
N LEU A 48 5.29 0.94 -3.18
CA LEU A 48 3.84 1.10 -3.14
C LEU A 48 3.49 2.59 -3.07
N THR A 49 2.65 3.05 -4.00
CA THR A 49 2.15 4.43 -3.99
C THR A 49 0.66 4.42 -3.67
N TYR A 50 0.31 4.94 -2.50
CA TYR A 50 -1.08 5.11 -2.07
C TYR A 50 -1.57 6.49 -2.50
N ARG A 51 -2.48 6.55 -3.47
CA ARG A 51 -3.06 7.81 -3.94
C ARG A 51 -4.50 7.91 -3.50
N LEU A 52 -4.81 8.93 -2.71
CA LEU A 52 -6.15 9.19 -2.21
C LEU A 52 -6.58 10.59 -2.56
N LYS A 53 -7.85 10.76 -2.88
CA LYS A 53 -8.47 12.07 -3.05
C LYS A 53 -9.66 12.25 -2.11
N GLY A 54 -9.78 13.43 -1.50
CA GLY A 54 -10.99 13.81 -0.78
C GLY A 54 -10.76 14.89 0.28
N ALA A 55 -11.77 15.73 0.49
CA ALA A 55 -11.68 16.92 1.33
C ALA A 55 -11.39 16.64 2.83
N ASN A 56 -11.78 15.47 3.34
CA ASN A 56 -11.69 15.14 4.77
C ASN A 56 -10.48 14.26 5.14
N LEU A 57 -9.56 14.03 4.19
CA LEU A 57 -8.39 13.19 4.39
C LEU A 57 -7.23 14.03 4.95
N THR A 58 -6.75 13.67 6.14
CA THR A 58 -5.50 14.23 6.68
C THR A 58 -4.39 13.19 6.56
N TYR A 59 -3.15 13.65 6.38
CA TYR A 59 -1.98 12.78 6.26
C TYR A 59 -1.89 11.78 7.42
N GLU A 60 -1.99 12.23 8.68
CA GLU A 60 -1.94 11.36 9.86
C GLU A 60 -3.00 10.24 9.84
N LYS A 61 -4.22 10.52 9.37
CA LYS A 61 -5.29 9.52 9.36
C LYS A 61 -5.04 8.46 8.29
N VAL A 62 -4.57 8.89 7.12
CA VAL A 62 -4.22 7.99 6.01
C VAL A 62 -2.98 7.17 6.37
N GLU A 63 -1.95 7.81 6.90
CA GLU A 63 -0.72 7.16 7.36
C GLU A 63 -1.03 6.10 8.42
N LYS A 64 -1.91 6.39 9.37
CA LYS A 64 -2.34 5.38 10.35
C LYS A 64 -3.00 4.16 9.71
N ALA A 65 -3.85 4.36 8.69
CA ALA A 65 -4.50 3.26 7.98
C ALA A 65 -3.50 2.42 7.18
N VAL A 66 -2.58 3.07 6.45
CA VAL A 66 -1.51 2.42 5.68
C VAL A 66 -0.58 1.63 6.60
N LYS A 67 -0.13 2.23 7.71
CA LYS A 67 0.73 1.58 8.70
C LYS A 67 0.10 0.33 9.29
N LEU A 68 -1.19 0.40 9.66
CA LEU A 68 -1.92 -0.77 10.16
C LEU A 68 -2.01 -1.88 9.09
N SER A 69 -2.26 -1.54 7.83
CA SER A 69 -2.25 -2.54 6.76
C SER A 69 -0.88 -3.20 6.59
N GLN A 70 0.19 -2.40 6.55
CA GLN A 70 1.55 -2.89 6.32
C GLN A 70 2.11 -3.72 7.48
N GLU A 71 1.86 -3.30 8.72
CA GLU A 71 2.47 -3.92 9.91
C GLU A 71 1.59 -5.02 10.55
N THR A 72 0.26 -4.94 10.38
CA THR A 72 -0.67 -5.79 11.15
C THR A 72 -1.53 -6.72 10.29
N TYR A 73 -2.08 -6.23 9.18
CA TYR A 73 -3.18 -6.95 8.50
C TYR A 73 -2.80 -7.66 7.20
N CYS A 74 -1.99 -7.03 6.32
CA CYS A 74 -1.78 -7.61 5.00
C CYS A 74 -0.78 -8.77 5.05
N GLY A 75 -1.31 -10.00 5.06
CA GLY A 75 -0.50 -11.22 5.06
C GLY A 75 0.45 -11.32 3.85
N VAL A 76 0.09 -10.74 2.71
CA VAL A 76 0.96 -10.69 1.52
C VAL A 76 2.19 -9.81 1.78
N THR A 77 2.00 -8.64 2.38
CA THR A 77 3.10 -7.77 2.84
C THR A 77 4.00 -8.51 3.82
N ALA A 78 3.42 -9.15 4.84
CA ALA A 78 4.17 -9.86 5.88
C ALA A 78 5.02 -11.02 5.32
N MET A 79 4.59 -11.65 4.22
CA MET A 79 5.37 -12.67 3.52
C MET A 79 6.49 -12.06 2.67
N LEU A 80 6.18 -11.04 1.87
CA LEU A 80 7.13 -10.44 0.94
C LEU A 80 8.24 -9.64 1.64
N GLN A 81 7.94 -8.92 2.72
CA GLN A 81 8.92 -8.15 3.50
C GLN A 81 10.05 -9.01 4.08
N LYS A 82 9.86 -10.33 4.22
CA LYS A 82 10.91 -11.25 4.66
C LYS A 82 11.96 -11.52 3.59
N ALA A 83 11.63 -11.28 2.33
CA ALA A 83 12.48 -11.60 1.18
C ALA A 83 12.95 -10.34 0.44
N VAL A 84 12.11 -9.29 0.39
CA VAL A 84 12.37 -8.08 -0.38
C VAL A 84 11.97 -6.84 0.42
N PRO A 85 12.78 -5.77 0.46
CA PRO A 85 12.36 -4.51 1.07
C PRO A 85 11.15 -3.93 0.33
N ILE A 86 10.17 -3.47 1.11
CA ILE A 86 8.97 -2.80 0.61
C ILE A 86 8.97 -1.39 1.17
N GLU A 87 9.01 -0.41 0.28
CA GLU A 87 8.86 1.01 0.60
C GLU A 87 7.50 1.50 0.11
N TYR A 88 7.00 2.57 0.72
CA TYR A 88 5.76 3.18 0.29
C TYR A 88 5.75 4.69 0.47
N GLU A 89 4.90 5.34 -0.33
CA GLU A 89 4.58 6.75 -0.21
C GLU A 89 3.06 6.98 -0.22
N ILE A 90 2.64 8.11 0.33
CA ILE A 90 1.24 8.49 0.43
C ILE A 90 1.06 9.85 -0.25
N ILE A 91 0.20 9.88 -1.26
CA ILE A 91 -0.16 11.08 -2.01
C ILE A 91 -1.64 11.39 -1.72
N ILE A 92 -1.89 12.57 -1.17
CA ILE A 92 -3.25 13.04 -0.88
C ILE A 92 -3.55 14.24 -1.76
N GLU A 93 -4.52 14.06 -2.65
CA GLU A 93 -5.06 15.11 -3.51
C GLU A 93 -6.33 15.70 -2.86
N LYS A 94 -6.50 17.02 -2.98
CA LYS A 94 -7.66 17.74 -2.44
C LYS A 94 -8.79 17.81 -3.46
#